data_AF-X1BPD8-F1
#
_entry.id   AF-X1BPD8-F1
#
_cell.length_a   1.000
_cell.length_b   1.000
_cell.length_c   1.000
_cell.angle_alpha   90.00
_cell.angle_beta   90.00
_cell.angle_gamma   90.00
#
_symmetry.space_group_name_H-M   'P 1'
#
loop_
_entity.id
_entity.type
_entity.pdbx_description
1 polymer ?
#
loop_
_entity_poly.entity_id
_entity_poly.type
_entity_poly.pdbx_seq_one_letter_code
_entity_poly.pdbx_strand_id
1 'polypeptide(L)'
;APNSIHPSGKKYEIIKSMDITKIDKIVIDRAFKQFYTIEQLKKQTIIEGTSEGLRNESMFKIACSLKSKDLSAEETLATLKSINEKNTPPLPEHEIKQIIQSAYSYKIQKKIERAFEEGFSYLMAADNFLKMCPMFYDNSRLWWIWDENECFWKNIDETDLLNAYSEVTGTVTITKGKVKNQVITALQMKAKKNHPKEAKIKYIQFKDKVVNIDDNKIYPVENRFFFTNPIPWKIGKSDKTPVMDKLFEEWVGKDYVQTLYEILAYCCYRNYPIQVLF
;
A
#
# COMPACT_ATOMS: atom_id res chain seq x y z
N ALA A 1 18.90 5.66 21.37
CA ALA A 1 18.23 5.98 22.64
C ALA A 1 19.03 7.05 23.38
N PRO A 2 18.55 8.30 23.47
CA PRO A 2 19.20 9.35 24.26
C PRO A 2 18.61 9.51 25.67
N ASN A 3 17.52 8.80 26.00
CA ASN A 3 16.73 9.03 27.22
C ASN A 3 16.55 7.77 28.09
N SER A 4 17.47 6.81 28.02
CA SER A 4 17.44 5.66 28.94
C SER A 4 17.70 6.15 30.38
N ILE A 5 16.93 5.68 31.35
CA ILE A 5 17.09 5.99 32.78
C ILE A 5 17.72 4.76 33.44
N HIS A 6 18.77 4.94 34.24
CA HIS A 6 19.40 3.83 34.97
C HIS A 6 18.39 3.23 35.96
N PRO A 7 18.41 1.91 36.26
CA PRO A 7 17.51 1.29 37.24
C PRO A 7 17.49 1.93 38.65
N SER A 8 18.49 2.76 38.98
CA SER A 8 18.56 3.56 40.21
C SER A 8 17.87 4.93 40.12
N GLY A 9 17.17 5.23 39.02
CA GLY A 9 16.45 6.50 38.79
C GLY A 9 17.33 7.66 38.31
N LYS A 10 18.65 7.51 38.25
CA LYS A 10 19.57 8.53 37.73
C LYS A 10 19.61 8.54 36.20
N LYS A 11 19.63 9.73 35.61
CA LYS A 11 19.86 9.90 34.16
C LYS A 11 21.34 9.70 33.86
N TYR A 12 21.64 9.08 32.73
CA TYR A 12 23.02 9.00 32.24
C TYR A 12 23.47 10.38 31.76
N GLU A 13 24.57 10.86 32.31
CA GLU A 13 25.25 12.07 31.82
C GLU A 13 26.47 11.63 31.00
N ILE A 14 26.65 12.22 29.82
CA ILE A 14 27.82 11.94 28.98
C ILE A 14 29.02 12.66 29.60
N ILE A 15 29.87 11.91 30.31
CA ILE A 15 31.15 12.42 30.79
C ILE A 15 32.12 12.43 29.61
N LYS A 16 32.26 13.59 28.96
CA LYS A 16 33.17 13.77 27.84
C LYS A 16 34.52 14.27 28.36
N SER A 17 35.37 13.37 28.86
CA SER A 17 36.72 13.74 29.33
C SER A 17 37.80 12.70 29.05
N MET A 18 37.67 11.91 27.99
CA MET A 18 38.75 11.03 27.53
C MET A 18 39.03 11.27 26.06
N ASP A 19 40.30 11.44 25.73
CA ASP A 19 40.76 11.50 24.36
C ASP A 19 40.48 10.19 23.64
N ILE A 20 40.04 10.28 22.38
CA ILE A 20 39.79 9.11 21.55
C ILE A 20 41.12 8.39 21.32
N THR A 21 41.30 7.28 22.03
CA THR A 21 42.49 6.45 21.87
C THR A 21 42.44 5.77 20.51
N LYS A 22 43.46 6.02 19.68
CA LYS A 22 43.63 5.33 18.40
C LYS A 22 44.26 3.98 18.68
N ILE A 23 43.49 2.91 18.42
CA ILE A 23 44.01 1.55 18.46
C ILE A 23 44.30 1.13 17.02
N ASP A 24 45.52 0.64 16.78
CA ASP A 24 45.87 0.05 15.50
C ASP A 24 45.09 -1.24 15.27
N LYS A 25 44.57 -1.39 14.05
CA LYS A 25 43.81 -2.57 13.62
C LYS A 25 44.54 -3.88 13.92
N ILE A 26 45.86 -3.89 13.79
CA ILE A 26 46.72 -5.07 14.05
C ILE A 26 46.60 -5.54 15.52
N VAL A 27 46.43 -4.61 16.46
CA VAL A 27 46.27 -4.92 17.89
C VAL A 27 44.90 -5.53 18.15
N ILE A 28 43.85 -5.00 17.51
CA ILE A 28 42.50 -5.59 17.56
C ILE A 28 42.52 -6.99 16.95
N ASP A 29 43.08 -7.15 15.76
CA ASP A 29 43.13 -8.44 15.06
C ASP A 29 43.90 -9.49 15.87
N ARG A 30 44.95 -9.10 16.59
CA ARG A 30 45.71 -10.00 17.47
C ARG A 30 44.94 -10.35 18.75
N ALA A 31 44.30 -9.38 19.39
CA ALA A 31 43.53 -9.58 20.61
C ALA A 31 42.29 -10.45 20.37
N PHE A 32 41.66 -10.30 19.20
CA PHE A 32 40.45 -11.05 18.85
C PHE A 32 40.72 -12.32 18.03
N LYS A 33 41.99 -12.63 17.70
CA LYS A 33 42.40 -13.80 16.88
C LYS A 33 41.78 -15.12 17.35
N GLN A 34 41.70 -15.32 18.66
CA GLN A 34 41.13 -16.52 19.28
C GLN A 34 39.59 -16.63 19.18
N PHE A 35 38.90 -15.51 18.93
CA PHE A 35 37.44 -15.47 18.78
C PHE A 35 37.01 -15.59 17.30
N TYR A 36 37.90 -15.28 16.34
CA TYR A 36 37.69 -15.54 14.90
C TYR A 36 37.75 -17.03 14.54
N THR A 37 38.26 -17.87 15.44
CA THR A 37 38.46 -19.31 15.23
C THR A 37 37.15 -20.05 14.89
N ILE A 38 35.99 -19.58 15.35
CA ILE A 38 34.69 -20.22 15.10
C ILE A 38 34.28 -20.14 13.62
N GLU A 39 34.64 -19.08 12.92
CA GLU A 39 34.26 -18.88 11.51
C GLU A 39 35.21 -19.61 10.54
N GLN A 40 36.48 -19.77 10.94
CA GLN A 40 37.46 -20.59 10.22
C GLN A 40 37.26 -22.09 10.46
N LEU A 41 36.90 -22.51 11.69
CA LEU A 41 36.52 -23.90 11.98
C LEU A 41 35.32 -24.34 11.14
N LYS A 42 34.31 -23.46 10.96
CA LYS A 42 33.15 -23.72 10.09
C LYS A 42 33.51 -23.96 8.61
N LYS A 43 34.67 -23.51 8.13
CA LYS A 43 35.13 -23.76 6.73
C LYS A 43 35.88 -25.08 6.58
N GLN A 44 36.55 -25.56 7.63
CA GLN A 44 37.32 -26.80 7.59
C GLN A 44 36.46 -28.06 7.81
N THR A 45 35.41 -28.00 8.63
CA THR A 45 34.51 -29.15 8.90
C THR A 45 33.65 -29.59 7.71
N ILE A 46 33.64 -28.81 6.62
CA ILE A 46 32.76 -29.01 5.46
C ILE A 46 33.31 -30.09 4.49
N ILE A 47 34.60 -30.45 4.58
CA ILE A 47 35.28 -31.35 3.63
C ILE A 47 35.64 -32.71 4.24
N GLU A 48 35.65 -32.83 5.57
CA GLU A 48 36.12 -34.03 6.31
C GLU A 48 34.97 -34.99 6.71
N GLY A 49 33.74 -34.68 6.35
CA GLY A 49 32.56 -35.47 6.72
C GLY A 49 31.88 -34.97 8.00
N THR A 50 30.57 -35.15 8.10
CA THR A 50 29.75 -34.70 9.24
C THR A 50 29.09 -35.90 9.93
N SER A 51 29.01 -35.84 11.27
CA SER A 51 28.33 -36.85 12.09
C SER A 51 26.80 -36.79 11.97
N GLU A 52 26.13 -37.86 12.38
CA GLU A 52 24.69 -38.00 12.36
C GLU A 52 23.95 -36.82 13.04
N GLY A 53 22.94 -36.25 12.35
CA GLY A 53 22.15 -35.10 12.79
C GLY A 53 22.38 -33.80 12.02
N LEU A 54 23.60 -33.53 11.56
CA LEU A 54 23.96 -32.26 10.87
C LEU A 54 24.22 -32.41 9.36
N ARG A 55 24.16 -33.64 8.84
CA ARG A 55 24.50 -33.99 7.44
C ARG A 55 23.66 -33.21 6.42
N ASN A 56 22.33 -33.19 6.58
CA ASN A 56 21.42 -32.53 5.63
C ASN A 56 21.62 -31.00 5.59
N GLU A 57 21.81 -30.37 6.76
CA GLU A 57 22.07 -28.93 6.85
C GLU A 57 23.45 -28.56 6.25
N SER A 58 24.47 -29.36 6.53
CA SER A 58 25.82 -29.21 5.98
C SER A 58 25.81 -29.31 4.45
N MET A 59 25.22 -30.38 3.93
CA MET A 59 25.10 -30.65 2.49
C MET A 59 24.28 -29.57 1.76
N PHE A 60 23.22 -29.04 2.38
CA PHE A 60 22.44 -27.93 1.83
C PHE A 60 23.25 -26.63 1.75
N LYS A 61 24.04 -26.30 2.77
CA LYS A 61 24.93 -25.12 2.76
C LYS A 61 26.01 -25.26 1.68
N ILE A 62 26.59 -26.45 1.53
CA ILE A 62 27.55 -26.75 0.46
C ILE A 62 26.91 -26.56 -0.91
N ALA A 63 25.73 -27.15 -1.14
CA ALA A 63 24.98 -27.02 -2.38
C ALA A 63 24.70 -25.54 -2.72
N CYS A 64 24.28 -24.74 -1.73
CA CYS A 64 24.07 -23.30 -1.91
C CYS A 64 25.37 -22.55 -2.24
N SER A 65 26.50 -22.95 -1.66
CA SER A 65 27.81 -22.37 -1.95
C SER A 65 28.31 -22.72 -3.36
N LEU A 66 28.18 -23.97 -3.78
CA LEU A 66 28.55 -24.43 -5.13
C LEU A 66 27.70 -23.73 -6.20
N LYS A 67 26.39 -23.63 -5.98
CA LYS A 67 25.50 -22.84 -6.83
C LYS A 67 25.91 -21.37 -6.92
N SER A 68 26.41 -20.76 -5.83
CA SER A 68 26.88 -19.36 -5.86
C SER A 68 28.16 -19.15 -6.68
N LYS A 69 28.84 -20.24 -7.04
CA LYS A 69 30.01 -20.27 -7.92
C LYS A 69 29.66 -20.71 -9.34
N ASP A 70 28.37 -20.63 -9.71
CA ASP A 70 27.83 -20.96 -11.03
C ASP A 70 27.99 -22.41 -11.49
N LEU A 71 28.13 -23.36 -10.55
CA LEU A 71 28.05 -24.79 -10.88
C LEU A 71 26.61 -25.18 -11.23
N SER A 72 26.47 -26.09 -12.19
CA SER A 72 25.21 -26.73 -12.55
C SER A 72 24.73 -27.71 -11.45
N ALA A 73 23.46 -28.07 -11.50
CA ALA A 73 22.88 -29.04 -10.55
C ALA A 73 23.55 -30.43 -10.67
N GLU A 74 24.00 -30.80 -11.87
CA GLU A 74 24.68 -32.06 -12.15
C GLU A 74 26.11 -32.08 -11.58
N GLU A 75 26.87 -31.00 -11.76
CA GLU A 75 28.22 -30.85 -11.17
C GLU A 75 28.16 -30.79 -9.64
N THR A 76 27.12 -30.13 -9.10
CA THR A 76 26.88 -30.07 -7.67
C THR A 76 26.51 -31.45 -7.11
N LEU A 77 25.75 -32.27 -7.86
CA LEU A 77 25.44 -33.65 -7.48
C LEU A 77 26.68 -34.52 -7.39
N ALA A 78 27.56 -34.45 -8.40
CA ALA A 78 28.82 -35.18 -8.39
C ALA A 78 29.70 -34.79 -7.19
N THR A 79 29.79 -33.49 -6.90
CA THR A 79 30.57 -32.96 -5.77
C THR A 79 30.00 -33.40 -4.42
N LEU A 80 28.67 -33.33 -4.25
CA LEU A 80 28.01 -33.75 -3.02
C LEU A 80 28.10 -35.26 -2.78
N LYS A 81 28.04 -36.09 -3.83
CA LYS A 81 28.26 -37.54 -3.70
C LYS A 81 29.64 -37.85 -3.11
N SER A 82 30.69 -37.20 -3.63
CA SER A 82 32.06 -37.38 -3.11
C SER A 82 32.24 -36.91 -1.66
N ILE A 83 31.51 -35.86 -1.25
CA ILE A 83 31.52 -35.39 0.15
C ILE A 83 30.72 -36.35 1.05
N ASN A 84 29.62 -36.92 0.55
CA ASN A 84 28.75 -37.81 1.30
C ASN A 84 29.42 -39.14 1.67
N GLU A 85 30.35 -39.63 0.85
CA GLU A 85 31.17 -40.82 1.15
C GLU A 85 31.98 -40.67 2.44
N LYS A 86 32.26 -39.43 2.86
CA LYS A 86 32.97 -39.11 4.10
C LYS A 86 32.02 -38.95 5.30
N ASN A 87 30.72 -38.88 5.08
CA ASN A 87 29.73 -38.80 6.16
C ASN A 87 29.55 -40.15 6.83
N THR A 88 29.33 -40.14 8.14
CA THR A 88 29.10 -41.38 8.92
C THR A 88 27.76 -41.28 9.67
N PRO A 89 26.71 -42.02 9.25
CA PRO A 89 26.60 -42.80 8.00
C PRO A 89 26.42 -41.92 6.75
N PRO A 90 26.66 -42.44 5.53
CA PRO A 90 26.37 -41.73 4.29
C PRO A 90 24.85 -41.54 4.12
N LEU A 91 24.44 -40.41 3.55
CA LEU A 91 23.04 -40.16 3.19
C LEU A 91 22.63 -40.99 1.97
N PRO A 92 21.38 -41.47 1.90
CA PRO A 92 20.82 -42.08 0.69
C PRO A 92 20.86 -41.14 -0.51
N GLU A 93 21.04 -41.67 -1.72
CA GLU A 93 21.15 -40.85 -2.94
C GLU A 93 19.91 -39.99 -3.21
N HIS A 94 18.71 -40.47 -2.84
CA HIS A 94 17.48 -39.71 -3.01
C HIS A 94 17.43 -38.45 -2.12
N GLU A 95 18.01 -38.50 -0.91
CA GLU A 95 18.10 -37.32 -0.03
C GLU A 95 19.05 -36.27 -0.61
N ILE A 96 20.17 -36.67 -1.20
CA ILE A 96 21.11 -35.75 -1.86
C ILE A 96 20.42 -35.04 -3.03
N LYS A 97 19.65 -35.77 -3.85
CA LYS A 97 18.86 -35.17 -4.95
C LYS A 97 17.84 -34.16 -4.44
N GLN A 98 17.14 -34.46 -3.35
CA GLN A 98 16.19 -33.53 -2.71
C GLN A 98 16.88 -32.27 -2.17
N ILE A 99 18.08 -32.41 -1.58
CA ILE A 99 18.87 -31.28 -1.08
C ILE A 99 19.28 -30.34 -2.22
N ILE A 100 19.69 -30.90 -3.37
CA ILE A 100 20.03 -30.11 -4.57
C ILE A 100 18.81 -29.40 -5.11
N GLN A 101 17.68 -30.12 -5.27
CA GLN A 101 16.43 -29.51 -5.72
C GLN A 101 16.06 -28.33 -4.81
N SER A 102 16.14 -28.52 -3.50
CA SER A 102 15.89 -27.49 -2.49
C SER A 102 16.87 -26.32 -2.62
N ALA A 103 18.19 -26.56 -2.73
CA ALA A 103 19.19 -25.48 -2.84
C ALA A 103 19.03 -24.66 -4.14
N TYR A 104 18.63 -25.31 -5.24
CA TYR A 104 18.42 -24.66 -6.52
C TYR A 104 17.09 -23.88 -6.58
N SER A 105 16.04 -24.32 -5.88
CA SER A 105 14.76 -23.60 -5.78
C SER A 105 14.70 -22.56 -4.65
N TYR A 106 15.53 -22.69 -3.61
CA TYR A 106 15.43 -21.91 -2.36
C TYR A 106 15.41 -20.38 -2.53
N LYS A 107 16.27 -19.82 -3.41
CA LYS A 107 16.30 -18.37 -3.66
C LYS A 107 15.00 -17.87 -4.31
N ILE A 108 14.38 -18.67 -5.18
CA ILE A 108 13.13 -18.33 -5.85
C ILE A 108 11.98 -18.43 -4.86
N GLN A 109 11.91 -19.52 -4.09
CA GLN A 109 10.88 -19.75 -3.09
C GLN A 109 10.88 -18.66 -2.02
N LYS A 110 12.04 -18.32 -1.45
CA LYS A 110 12.16 -17.23 -0.47
C LYS A 110 11.84 -15.85 -1.05
N LYS A 111 12.10 -15.63 -2.34
CA LYS A 111 11.70 -14.40 -3.05
C LYS A 111 10.20 -14.33 -3.25
N ILE A 112 9.55 -15.45 -3.55
CA ILE A 112 8.09 -15.57 -3.68
C ILE A 112 7.42 -15.36 -2.32
N GLU A 113 7.89 -16.03 -1.27
CA GLU A 113 7.39 -15.86 0.11
C GLU A 113 7.46 -14.40 0.55
N ARG A 114 8.63 -13.76 0.39
CA ARG A 114 8.79 -12.35 0.71
C ARG A 114 7.90 -11.44 -0.15
N ALA A 115 7.75 -11.73 -1.44
CA ALA A 115 6.85 -10.97 -2.31
C ALA A 115 5.38 -11.17 -1.93
N PHE A 116 5.02 -12.34 -1.41
CA PHE A 116 3.69 -12.66 -0.91
C PHE A 116 3.40 -11.94 0.41
N GLU A 117 4.33 -11.94 1.36
CA GLU A 117 4.24 -11.17 2.61
C GLU A 117 4.18 -9.66 2.34
N GLU A 118 5.07 -9.13 1.48
CA GLU A 118 5.06 -7.73 1.06
C GLU A 118 3.73 -7.38 0.36
N GLY A 119 3.28 -8.19 -0.60
CA GLY A 119 2.04 -7.98 -1.36
C GLY A 119 0.77 -8.05 -0.49
N PHE A 120 0.72 -9.00 0.45
CA PHE A 120 -0.38 -9.11 1.41
C PHE A 120 -0.42 -7.89 2.34
N SER A 121 0.75 -7.39 2.76
CA SER A 121 0.84 -6.14 3.53
C SER A 121 0.25 -4.94 2.79
N TYR A 122 0.51 -4.78 1.49
CA TYR A 122 -0.03 -3.64 0.73
C TYR A 122 -1.53 -3.74 0.47
N LEU A 123 -2.05 -4.94 0.17
CA LEU A 123 -3.49 -5.13 -0.05
C LEU A 123 -4.30 -4.90 1.24
N MET A 124 -3.78 -5.34 2.39
CA MET A 124 -4.41 -5.06 3.69
C MET A 124 -4.33 -3.58 4.05
N ALA A 125 -3.18 -2.93 3.80
CA ALA A 125 -3.03 -1.50 4.02
C ALA A 125 -4.00 -0.69 3.15
N ALA A 126 -4.16 -1.07 1.88
CA ALA A 126 -5.15 -0.49 0.98
C ALA A 126 -6.59 -0.66 1.49
N ASP A 127 -6.97 -1.86 1.94
CA ASP A 127 -8.30 -2.08 2.53
C ASP A 127 -8.56 -1.19 3.76
N ASN A 128 -7.58 -1.06 4.64
CA ASN A 128 -7.71 -0.24 5.83
C ASN A 128 -7.77 1.25 5.49
N PHE A 129 -6.93 1.69 4.55
CA PHE A 129 -6.95 3.06 4.05
C PHE A 129 -8.31 3.41 3.45
N LEU A 130 -8.89 2.56 2.59
CA LEU A 130 -10.18 2.80 1.95
C LEU A 130 -11.37 2.84 2.92
N LYS A 131 -11.24 2.25 4.12
CA LYS A 131 -12.25 2.38 5.18
C LYS A 131 -12.19 3.75 5.86
N MET A 132 -11.01 4.36 5.93
CA MET A 132 -10.80 5.67 6.54
C MET A 132 -11.01 6.81 5.54
N CYS A 133 -10.62 6.58 4.29
CA CYS A 133 -10.69 7.54 3.20
C CYS A 133 -11.45 6.90 2.04
N PRO A 134 -12.78 7.12 1.93
CA PRO A 134 -13.57 6.51 0.88
C PRO A 134 -13.10 7.00 -0.49
N MET A 135 -12.62 6.06 -1.30
CA MET A 135 -12.10 6.32 -2.63
C MET A 135 -12.51 5.22 -3.60
N PHE A 136 -12.62 5.58 -4.87
CA PHE A 136 -12.79 4.60 -5.93
C PHE A 136 -11.97 4.96 -7.18
N TYR A 137 -11.70 3.94 -7.99
CA TYR A 137 -10.98 4.05 -9.24
C TYR A 137 -11.91 3.60 -10.37
N ASP A 138 -12.23 4.52 -11.27
CA ASP A 138 -13.24 4.27 -12.30
C ASP A 138 -12.68 3.55 -13.54
N ASN A 139 -13.57 3.27 -14.50
CA ASN A 139 -13.18 2.61 -15.76
C ASN A 139 -12.39 3.53 -16.69
N SER A 140 -12.51 4.84 -16.52
CA SER A 140 -11.76 5.88 -17.25
C SER A 140 -10.37 6.12 -16.67
N ARG A 141 -9.96 5.31 -15.67
CA ARG A 141 -8.67 5.40 -14.99
C ARG A 141 -8.49 6.67 -14.15
N LEU A 142 -9.59 7.24 -13.69
CA LEU A 142 -9.62 8.41 -12.83
C LEU A 142 -9.80 8.01 -11.37
N TRP A 143 -9.16 8.79 -10.49
CA TRP A 143 -9.32 8.67 -9.05
C TRP A 143 -10.39 9.62 -8.55
N TRP A 144 -11.20 9.11 -7.62
CA TRP A 144 -12.23 9.87 -6.96
C TRP A 144 -12.11 9.67 -5.45
N ILE A 145 -12.14 10.78 -4.71
CA ILE A 145 -12.13 10.80 -3.25
C ILE A 145 -13.42 11.43 -2.74
N TRP A 146 -13.94 10.88 -1.66
CA TRP A 146 -15.08 11.48 -0.96
C TRP A 146 -14.60 12.66 -0.11
N ASP A 147 -15.13 13.84 -0.37
CA ASP A 147 -14.92 14.99 0.50
C ASP A 147 -15.99 15.00 1.60
N GLU A 148 -15.62 14.75 2.85
CA GLU A 148 -16.55 14.73 3.97
C GLU A 148 -17.11 16.11 4.31
N ASN A 149 -16.35 17.19 4.06
CA ASN A 149 -16.77 18.56 4.37
C ASN A 149 -17.79 19.06 3.35
N GLU A 150 -17.53 18.80 2.08
CA GLU A 150 -18.40 19.24 0.98
C GLU A 150 -19.44 18.20 0.57
N CYS A 151 -19.34 16.97 1.09
CA CYS A 151 -20.26 15.86 0.85
C CYS A 151 -20.39 15.48 -0.64
N PHE A 152 -19.31 15.46 -1.42
CA PHE A 152 -19.37 14.98 -2.81
C PHE A 152 -18.06 14.32 -3.24
N TRP A 153 -18.11 13.60 -4.36
CA TRP A 153 -16.95 12.94 -4.94
C TRP A 153 -16.12 13.94 -5.76
N LYS A 154 -14.88 14.15 -5.36
CA LYS A 154 -13.90 15.00 -6.07
C LYS A 154 -12.97 14.13 -6.91
N ASN A 155 -12.75 14.55 -8.15
CA ASN A 155 -11.69 13.98 -8.96
C ASN A 155 -10.34 14.45 -8.41
N ILE A 156 -9.39 13.53 -8.30
CA ILE A 156 -8.04 13.83 -7.84
C ILE A 156 -7.00 13.15 -8.73
N ASP A 157 -5.76 13.60 -8.61
CA ASP A 157 -4.65 12.96 -9.29
C ASP A 157 -3.89 11.95 -8.39
N GLU A 158 -2.83 11.36 -8.95
CA GLU A 158 -1.99 10.41 -8.21
C GLU A 158 -1.19 11.08 -7.08
N THR A 159 -0.81 12.34 -7.24
CA THR A 159 -0.08 13.11 -6.22
C THR A 159 -0.95 13.33 -5.00
N ASP A 160 -2.19 13.77 -5.22
CA ASP A 160 -3.21 13.93 -4.18
C ASP A 160 -3.46 12.62 -3.44
N LEU A 161 -3.60 11.52 -4.18
CA LEU A 161 -3.77 10.18 -3.61
C LEU A 161 -2.61 9.80 -2.69
N LEU A 162 -1.37 10.01 -3.14
CA LEU A 162 -0.18 9.63 -2.36
C LEU A 162 0.00 10.53 -1.13
N ASN A 163 -0.36 11.81 -1.24
CA ASN A 163 -0.37 12.74 -0.11
C ASN A 163 -1.39 12.28 0.94
N ALA A 164 -2.64 12.01 0.55
CA ALA A 164 -3.69 11.50 1.43
C ALA A 164 -3.28 10.18 2.09
N TYR A 165 -2.70 9.24 1.31
CA TYR A 165 -2.20 7.99 1.85
C TYR A 165 -1.05 8.19 2.86
N SER A 166 -0.10 9.06 2.55
CA SER A 166 1.03 9.36 3.44
C SER A 166 0.57 10.00 4.75
N GLU A 167 -0.41 10.90 4.68
CA GLU A 167 -0.98 11.58 5.85
C GLU A 167 -1.69 10.59 6.78
N VAL A 168 -2.53 9.71 6.22
CA VAL A 168 -3.29 8.72 7.01
C VAL A 168 -2.39 7.63 7.58
N THR A 169 -1.40 7.15 6.82
CA THR A 169 -0.58 5.99 7.21
C THR A 169 0.74 6.37 7.90
N GLY A 170 1.16 7.64 7.83
CA GLY A 170 2.47 8.09 8.28
C GLY A 170 3.65 7.55 7.45
N THR A 171 3.41 7.06 6.23
CA THR A 171 4.43 6.36 5.44
C THR A 171 5.42 7.33 4.78
N VAL A 172 6.59 7.52 5.38
CA VAL A 172 7.65 8.42 4.86
C VAL A 172 8.37 7.87 3.61
N THR A 173 8.24 6.57 3.31
CA THR A 173 8.98 5.91 2.22
C THR A 173 8.24 5.86 0.88
N ILE A 174 7.07 6.51 0.78
CA ILE A 174 6.22 6.45 -0.42
C ILE A 174 6.88 7.09 -1.65
N THR A 175 7.91 7.92 -1.47
CA THR A 175 8.71 8.49 -2.56
C THR A 175 9.60 7.47 -3.27
N LYS A 176 9.80 6.27 -2.69
CA LYS A 176 10.54 5.19 -3.35
C LYS A 176 9.67 4.56 -4.43
N GLY A 177 10.11 4.63 -5.70
CA GLY A 177 9.32 4.19 -6.86
C GLY A 177 8.73 2.77 -6.75
N LYS A 178 9.48 1.79 -6.22
CA LYS A 178 8.94 0.42 -6.00
C LYS A 178 7.74 0.43 -5.03
N VAL A 179 7.88 1.12 -3.89
CA VAL A 179 6.84 1.19 -2.85
C VAL A 179 5.63 1.94 -3.38
N LYS A 180 5.85 3.09 -4.03
CA LYS A 180 4.81 3.86 -4.71
C LYS A 180 3.97 2.97 -5.64
N ASN A 181 4.61 2.24 -6.54
CA ASN A 181 3.92 1.39 -7.51
C ASN A 181 3.12 0.26 -6.82
N GLN A 182 3.67 -0.34 -5.77
CA GLN A 182 2.97 -1.38 -5.00
C GLN A 182 1.73 -0.82 -4.30
N VAL A 183 1.84 0.36 -3.67
CA VAL A 183 0.72 1.04 -3.01
C VAL A 183 -0.36 1.41 -4.02
N ILE A 184 -0.02 2.07 -5.13
CA ILE A 184 -0.98 2.46 -6.18
C ILE A 184 -1.68 1.22 -6.75
N THR A 185 -0.92 0.17 -7.09
CA THR A 185 -1.50 -1.05 -7.65
C THR A 185 -2.47 -1.70 -6.67
N ALA A 186 -2.08 -1.82 -5.39
CA ALA A 186 -2.94 -2.38 -4.36
C ALA A 186 -4.23 -1.56 -4.18
N LEU A 187 -4.11 -0.22 -4.14
CA LEU A 187 -5.25 0.68 -4.05
C LEU A 187 -6.16 0.55 -5.27
N GLN A 188 -5.63 0.53 -6.49
CA GLN A 188 -6.44 0.38 -7.71
C GLN A 188 -7.27 -0.91 -7.67
N MET A 189 -6.64 -2.04 -7.30
CA MET A 189 -7.31 -3.34 -7.21
C MET A 189 -8.47 -3.34 -6.20
N LYS A 190 -8.33 -2.63 -5.09
CA LYS A 190 -9.35 -2.57 -4.03
C LYS A 190 -10.40 -1.49 -4.32
N ALA A 191 -9.98 -0.29 -4.68
CA ALA A 191 -10.82 0.86 -4.97
C ALA A 191 -11.74 0.62 -6.18
N LYS A 192 -11.30 -0.15 -7.18
CA LYS A 192 -12.15 -0.51 -8.33
C LYS A 192 -13.37 -1.37 -7.94
N LYS A 193 -13.31 -2.06 -6.80
CA LYS A 193 -14.44 -2.83 -6.25
C LYS A 193 -15.41 -1.96 -5.45
N ASN A 194 -15.01 -0.75 -5.06
CA ASN A 194 -15.77 0.16 -4.21
C ASN A 194 -16.50 1.25 -5.01
N HIS A 195 -16.92 0.95 -6.24
CA HIS A 195 -17.59 1.95 -7.07
C HIS A 195 -18.92 2.39 -6.42
N PRO A 196 -19.13 3.69 -6.18
CA PRO A 196 -20.40 4.18 -5.69
C PRO A 196 -21.50 3.94 -6.72
N LYS A 197 -22.75 3.86 -6.26
CA LYS A 197 -23.90 3.73 -7.16
C LYS A 197 -24.15 5.05 -7.86
N GLU A 198 -24.49 5.00 -9.14
CA GLU A 198 -25.00 6.19 -9.81
C GLU A 198 -26.20 6.74 -9.03
N ALA A 199 -26.19 8.04 -8.77
CA ALA A 199 -27.34 8.64 -8.12
C ALA A 199 -28.53 8.62 -9.07
N LYS A 200 -29.72 8.41 -8.50
CA LYS A 200 -30.94 8.38 -9.29
C LYS A 200 -31.11 9.71 -10.02
N ILE A 201 -31.61 9.65 -11.25
CA ILE A 201 -31.88 10.81 -12.09
C ILE A 201 -32.64 11.93 -11.36
N LYS A 202 -33.58 11.53 -10.50
CA LYS A 202 -34.51 12.40 -9.76
C LYS A 202 -33.94 12.94 -8.45
N TYR A 203 -32.69 12.61 -8.14
CA TYR A 203 -32.02 13.09 -6.93
C TYR A 203 -31.23 14.35 -7.26
N ILE A 204 -31.59 15.45 -6.60
CA ILE A 204 -30.89 16.73 -6.68
C ILE A 204 -30.17 16.96 -5.35
N GLN A 205 -28.85 17.16 -5.40
CA GLN A 205 -28.04 17.43 -4.22
C GLN A 205 -27.91 18.93 -3.94
N PHE A 206 -28.23 19.32 -2.72
CA PHE A 206 -28.00 20.63 -2.11
C PHE A 206 -27.03 20.47 -0.94
N LYS A 207 -25.77 20.87 -1.12
CA LYS A 207 -24.71 20.74 -0.12
C LYS A 207 -24.74 19.38 0.59
N ASP A 208 -25.25 19.34 1.83
CA ASP A 208 -25.32 18.19 2.73
C ASP A 208 -26.61 17.34 2.61
N LYS A 209 -27.52 17.70 1.70
CA LYS A 209 -28.84 17.04 1.54
C LYS A 209 -29.14 16.67 0.10
N VAL A 210 -29.91 15.60 -0.08
CA VAL A 210 -30.46 15.17 -1.37
C VAL A 210 -31.98 15.29 -1.33
N VAL A 211 -32.56 15.91 -2.34
CA VAL A 211 -34.01 15.99 -2.56
C VAL A 211 -34.39 15.01 -3.67
N ASN A 212 -35.39 14.16 -3.41
CA ASN A 212 -36.04 13.38 -4.45
C ASN A 212 -37.24 14.15 -4.99
N ILE A 213 -37.20 14.54 -6.26
CA ILE A 213 -38.25 15.39 -6.86
C ILE A 213 -39.59 14.67 -7.09
N ASP A 214 -39.64 13.33 -7.00
CA ASP A 214 -40.91 12.59 -7.13
C ASP A 214 -41.81 12.73 -5.90
N ASP A 215 -41.22 12.62 -4.71
CA ASP A 215 -41.95 12.57 -3.45
C ASP A 215 -41.57 13.70 -2.49
N ASN A 216 -40.73 14.63 -2.94
CA ASN A 216 -40.17 15.76 -2.18
C ASN A 216 -39.48 15.35 -0.86
N LYS A 217 -39.08 14.09 -0.72
CA LYS A 217 -38.36 13.64 0.47
C LYS A 217 -36.91 14.09 0.44
N ILE A 218 -36.42 14.41 1.63
CA ILE A 218 -35.08 14.94 1.86
C ILE A 218 -34.29 13.90 2.65
N TYR A 219 -33.09 13.59 2.17
CA TYR A 219 -32.18 12.62 2.77
C TYR A 219 -30.82 13.28 3.03
N PRO A 220 -30.04 12.82 4.03
CA PRO A 220 -28.64 13.19 4.11
C PRO A 220 -27.89 12.66 2.89
N VAL A 221 -26.85 13.37 2.46
CA VAL A 221 -25.96 12.85 1.42
C VAL A 221 -25.10 11.73 1.99
N GLU A 222 -24.92 10.67 1.21
CA GLU A 222 -24.09 9.53 1.57
C GLU A 222 -23.07 9.23 0.45
N ASN A 223 -21.85 8.85 0.82
CA ASN A 223 -20.79 8.49 -0.12
C ASN A 223 -21.12 7.30 -1.03
N ARG A 224 -22.13 6.49 -0.68
CA ARG A 224 -22.58 5.37 -1.53
C ARG A 224 -23.16 5.80 -2.88
N PHE A 225 -23.48 7.08 -3.05
CA PHE A 225 -23.99 7.64 -4.31
C PHE A 225 -22.95 8.53 -4.97
N PHE A 226 -22.87 8.45 -6.30
CA PHE A 226 -21.95 9.24 -7.10
C PHE A 226 -22.57 10.59 -7.48
N PHE A 227 -22.12 11.63 -6.76
CA PHE A 227 -22.42 13.03 -7.03
C PHE A 227 -21.13 13.82 -7.15
N THR A 228 -21.04 14.68 -8.17
CA THR A 228 -19.84 15.46 -8.49
C THR A 228 -20.08 16.97 -8.56
N ASN A 229 -21.34 17.39 -8.65
CA ASN A 229 -21.71 18.79 -8.81
C ASN A 229 -22.92 19.15 -7.93
N PRO A 230 -22.75 19.24 -6.60
CA PRO A 230 -23.81 19.67 -5.71
C PRO A 230 -24.13 21.15 -5.92
N ILE A 231 -25.39 21.54 -5.69
CA ILE A 231 -25.73 22.95 -5.50
C ILE A 231 -25.07 23.39 -4.19
N PRO A 232 -24.20 24.42 -4.18
CA PRO A 232 -23.35 24.76 -3.03
C PRO A 232 -24.10 25.43 -1.87
N TRP A 233 -25.43 25.47 -1.94
CA TRP A 233 -26.32 26.14 -1.00
C TRP A 233 -27.15 25.12 -0.23
N LYS A 234 -27.42 25.41 1.05
CA LYS A 234 -28.37 24.63 1.85
C LYS A 234 -29.79 24.87 1.35
N ILE A 235 -30.66 23.89 1.54
CA ILE A 235 -32.09 24.02 1.26
C ILE A 235 -32.65 25.18 2.10
N GLY A 236 -33.30 26.13 1.43
CA GLY A 236 -33.93 27.29 2.05
C GLY A 236 -35.12 26.90 2.93
N LYS A 237 -35.48 27.79 3.88
CA LYS A 237 -36.68 27.63 4.72
C LYS A 237 -37.96 28.09 4.03
N SER A 238 -37.83 28.79 2.91
CA SER A 238 -38.89 29.45 2.16
C SER A 238 -38.58 29.32 0.68
N ASP A 239 -39.63 29.18 -0.12
CA ASP A 239 -39.63 29.22 -1.57
C ASP A 239 -39.75 30.65 -2.13
N LYS A 240 -40.21 31.61 -1.31
CA LYS A 240 -40.31 33.02 -1.69
C LYS A 240 -38.95 33.64 -2.04
N THR A 241 -38.87 34.22 -3.23
CA THR A 241 -37.65 34.86 -3.77
C THR A 241 -37.96 36.23 -4.38
N PRO A 242 -38.46 37.21 -3.61
CA PRO A 242 -39.03 38.45 -4.17
C PRO A 242 -38.05 39.29 -4.99
N VAL A 243 -36.76 39.23 -4.68
CA VAL A 243 -35.71 39.91 -5.47
C VAL A 243 -35.53 39.21 -6.83
N MET A 244 -35.51 37.88 -6.86
CA MET A 244 -35.41 37.12 -8.11
C MET A 244 -36.68 37.25 -8.94
N ASP A 245 -37.86 37.20 -8.30
CA ASP A 245 -39.16 37.37 -8.96
C ASP A 245 -39.22 38.71 -9.70
N LYS A 246 -38.80 39.79 -9.03
CA LYS A 246 -38.73 41.12 -9.63
C LYS A 246 -37.75 41.17 -10.81
N LEU A 247 -36.54 40.62 -10.64
CA LEU A 247 -35.54 40.58 -11.71
C LEU A 247 -36.03 39.78 -12.92
N PHE A 248 -36.68 38.64 -12.70
CA PHE A 248 -37.21 37.81 -13.77
C PHE A 248 -38.37 38.50 -14.49
N GLU A 249 -39.28 39.14 -13.75
CA GLU A 249 -40.37 39.91 -14.35
C GLU A 249 -39.82 41.07 -15.22
N GLU A 250 -38.76 41.76 -14.77
CA GLU A 250 -38.08 42.80 -15.55
C GLU A 250 -37.41 42.25 -16.82
N TRP A 251 -36.87 41.02 -16.78
CA TRP A 251 -36.12 40.44 -17.90
C TRP A 251 -37.01 39.80 -18.97
N VAL A 252 -38.01 39.02 -18.56
CA VAL A 252 -38.81 38.21 -19.48
C VAL A 252 -40.28 38.63 -19.52
N GLY A 253 -40.70 39.59 -18.69
CA GLY A 253 -42.10 39.93 -18.50
C GLY A 253 -42.81 38.92 -17.62
N LYS A 254 -43.91 39.36 -16.99
CA LYS A 254 -44.66 38.59 -15.99
C LYS A 254 -45.14 37.22 -16.50
N ASP A 255 -45.51 37.15 -17.77
CA ASP A 255 -46.07 35.94 -18.38
C ASP A 255 -45.05 34.80 -18.54
N TYR A 256 -43.74 35.11 -18.50
CA TYR A 256 -42.67 34.14 -18.74
C TYR A 256 -41.80 33.83 -17.51
N VAL A 257 -42.07 34.45 -16.35
CA VAL A 257 -41.31 34.21 -15.11
C VAL A 257 -41.31 32.74 -14.72
N GLN A 258 -42.48 32.09 -14.79
CA GLN A 258 -42.62 30.65 -14.47
C GLN A 258 -41.80 29.79 -15.43
N THR A 259 -41.83 30.09 -16.73
CA THR A 259 -41.02 29.40 -17.74
C THR A 259 -39.53 29.52 -17.46
N LEU A 260 -39.07 30.70 -17.03
CA LEU A 260 -37.67 30.91 -16.65
C LEU A 260 -37.28 30.06 -15.43
N TYR A 261 -38.14 29.97 -14.41
CA TYR A 261 -37.94 29.05 -13.28
C TYR A 261 -37.84 27.59 -13.71
N GLU A 262 -38.72 27.16 -14.62
CA GLU A 262 -38.69 25.79 -15.16
C GLU A 262 -37.40 25.49 -15.94
N ILE A 263 -36.91 26.45 -16.72
CA ILE A 263 -35.62 26.34 -17.42
C ILE A 263 -34.46 26.22 -16.42
N LEU A 264 -34.45 27.04 -15.35
CA LEU A 264 -33.41 26.96 -14.31
C LEU A 264 -33.48 25.63 -13.54
N ALA A 265 -34.68 25.18 -13.19
CA ALA A 265 -34.89 23.89 -12.54
C ALA A 265 -34.47 22.72 -13.45
N TYR A 266 -34.73 22.84 -14.75
CA TYR A 266 -34.30 21.88 -15.76
C TYR A 266 -32.78 21.72 -15.80
N CYS A 267 -32.02 22.82 -15.65
CA CYS A 267 -30.56 22.77 -15.57
C CYS A 267 -30.04 21.95 -14.37
N CYS A 268 -30.84 21.75 -13.33
CA CYS A 268 -30.51 20.91 -12.18
C CYS A 268 -30.92 19.43 -12.37
N TYR A 269 -31.64 19.09 -13.45
CA TYR A 269 -32.14 17.74 -13.70
C TYR A 269 -31.14 16.88 -14.48
N ARG A 270 -30.73 15.76 -13.88
CA ARG A 270 -29.59 14.96 -14.38
C ARG A 270 -29.84 14.26 -15.73
N ASN A 271 -31.09 14.01 -16.13
CA ASN A 271 -31.36 13.25 -17.36
C ASN A 271 -31.25 14.08 -18.64
N TYR A 272 -31.34 15.41 -18.54
CA TYR A 272 -31.40 16.33 -19.68
C TYR A 272 -32.22 15.79 -20.88
N PRO A 273 -33.53 15.48 -20.71
CA PRO A 273 -34.34 14.83 -21.74
C PRO A 273 -34.53 15.69 -23.00
N ILE A 274 -34.38 17.01 -22.90
CA ILE A 274 -34.35 17.93 -24.02
C ILE A 274 -32.91 17.97 -24.52
N GLN A 275 -32.65 17.28 -25.63
CA GLN A 275 -31.38 17.41 -26.34
C GLN A 275 -31.24 18.83 -26.85
N VAL A 276 -30.18 19.50 -26.43
CA VAL A 276 -29.85 20.82 -26.93
C VAL A 276 -28.98 20.62 -28.17
N LEU A 277 -29.56 20.79 -29.36
CA LEU A 277 -28.79 20.87 -30.60
C LEU A 277 -28.05 22.20 -30.62
N PHE A 278 -26.78 22.18 -30.24
CA PHE A 278 -25.83 23.27 -30.48
C PHE A 278 -24.54 22.70 -31.07
#